data_AF-A0A7G8YPB4-F1
#
_entry.id   AF-A0A7G8YPB4-F1
#
_cell.length_a   1.000
_cell.length_b   1.000
_cell.length_c   1.000
_cell.angle_alpha   90.00
_cell.angle_beta   90.00
_cell.angle_gamma   90.00
#
_symmetry.space_group_name_H-M   'P 1'
#
loop_
_entity.id
_entity.type
_entity.pdbx_description
1 polymer ?
#
loop_
_entity_poly.entity_id
_entity_poly.type
_entity_poly.pdbx_seq_one_letter_code
_entity_poly.pdbx_strand_id
1 'polypeptide(L)' 'MRQRSSYPKPFKAQVIQECLQPGAILSSVAIAHGINANVIRKLMIAVARFVHQES' A
#
# COMPACT_ATOMS: atom_id res chain seq x y z
N MET A 1 20.48 11.79 -11.08
CA MET A 1 20.13 10.42 -10.63
C MET A 1 18.93 10.50 -9.71
N ARG A 2 17.75 10.00 -10.09
CA ARG A 2 16.62 9.92 -9.15
C ARG A 2 16.95 8.83 -8.14
N GLN A 3 17.27 9.21 -6.90
CA GLN A 3 17.38 8.25 -5.81
C GLN A 3 16.03 7.54 -5.71
N ARG A 4 16.02 6.26 -6.05
CA ARG A 4 14.90 5.38 -5.76
C ARG A 4 14.93 5.19 -4.25
N SER A 5 14.36 6.14 -3.52
CA SER A 5 14.29 6.09 -2.06
C SER A 5 13.69 4.73 -1.71
N SER A 6 14.53 3.86 -1.16
CA SER A 6 14.09 2.53 -0.76
C SER A 6 13.28 2.76 0.49
N TYR A 7 11.96 2.85 0.33
CA TYR A 7 11.06 2.99 1.46
C TYR A 7 11.41 1.92 2.50
N PRO A 8 11.62 2.30 3.77
CA PRO A 8 11.97 1.37 4.81
C PRO A 8 10.96 0.21 4.84
N LYS A 9 11.43 -1.02 5.01
CA LYS A 9 10.58 -2.22 5.12
C LYS A 9 9.41 -2.04 6.11
N PRO A 10 9.59 -1.47 7.32
CA PRO A 10 8.47 -1.28 8.24
C PRO A 10 7.39 -0.34 7.70
N PHE A 11 7.76 0.66 6.90
CA PHE A 11 6.81 1.60 6.32
C PHE A 11 5.88 0.93 5.30
N LYS A 12 6.42 0.02 4.46
CA LYS A 12 5.58 -0.77 3.55
C LYS A 12 4.62 -1.68 4.32
N ALA A 13 5.06 -2.26 5.43
CA ALA A 13 4.21 -3.10 6.26
C ALA A 13 3.06 -2.32 6.90
N GLN A 14 3.31 -1.11 7.41
CA GLN A 14 2.27 -0.22 7.94
C GLN A 14 1.23 0.14 6.87
N VAL A 15 1.68 0.53 5.68
CA VAL A 15 0.80 0.90 4.56
C VAL A 15 -0.04 -0.30 4.09
N ILE A 16 0.54 -1.50 4.05
CA ILE A 16 -0.19 -2.72 3.69
C ILE A 16 -1.21 -3.08 4.78
N GLN A 17 -0.86 -2.93 6.06
CA GLN A 17 -1.74 -3.22 7.19
C GLN A 17 -2.95 -2.27 7.24
N GLU A 18 -2.76 -0.99 6.95
CA GLU A 18 -3.87 -0.05 6.80
C GLU A 18 -4.74 -0.36 5.57
N CYS A 19 -4.14 -0.76 4.44
CA CYS A 19 -4.91 -1.20 3.28
C CYS A 19 -5.64 -2.53 3.48
N LEU A 20 -5.24 -3.33 4.48
CA LEU A 20 -5.90 -4.58 4.84
C LEU A 20 -7.16 -4.35 5.70
N GLN A 21 -7.40 -3.11 6.16
CA GLN A 21 -8.61 -2.79 6.92
C GLN A 21 -9.84 -2.85 6.01
N PRO A 22 -10.95 -3.46 6.46
CA PRO A 22 -12.18 -3.52 5.69
C PRO A 22 -12.71 -2.10 5.43
N GLY A 23 -12.78 -1.72 4.16
CA GLY A 23 -13.19 -0.38 3.72
C GLY A 23 -12.04 0.62 3.50
N ALA A 24 -10.78 0.21 3.66
CA ALA A 24 -9.64 1.07 3.36
C ALA A 24 -9.49 1.31 1.85
N ILE A 25 -9.42 2.59 1.48
CA ILE A 25 -9.21 3.01 0.09
C ILE A 25 -7.74 3.32 -0.12
N LEU A 26 -7.12 2.71 -1.14
CA LEU A 26 -5.70 2.88 -1.45
C LEU A 26 -5.28 4.35 -1.61
N SER A 27 -6.15 5.19 -2.18
CA SER A 27 -5.94 6.62 -2.31
C SER A 27 -5.97 7.34 -0.95
N SER A 28 -6.80 6.90 -0.02
CA SER A 28 -6.85 7.44 1.35
C SER A 28 -5.56 7.16 2.10
N VAL A 29 -5.05 5.91 2.01
CA VAL A 29 -3.76 5.53 2.62
C VAL A 29 -2.59 6.26 1.92
N ALA A 30 -2.65 6.44 0.60
CA ALA A 30 -1.66 7.22 -0.14
C ALA A 30 -1.56 8.67 0.34
N ILE A 31 -2.72 9.31 0.54
CA ILE A 31 -2.83 10.70 1.01
C ILE A 31 -2.36 10.80 2.46
N ALA A 32 -2.79 9.88 3.33
CA ALA A 32 -2.42 9.87 4.75
C ALA A 32 -0.90 9.74 4.97
N HIS A 33 -0.23 8.94 4.14
CA HIS A 33 1.21 8.70 4.24
C HIS A 33 2.06 9.56 3.29
N GLY A 34 1.44 10.40 2.45
CA GLY A 34 2.13 11.22 1.45
C GLY A 34 2.88 10.41 0.38
N ILE A 35 2.44 9.18 0.10
CA ILE A 35 3.09 8.26 -0.83
C ILE A 35 2.37 8.27 -2.16
N ASN A 36 3.12 8.13 -3.25
CA ASN A 36 2.51 7.96 -4.57
C ASN A 36 1.62 6.71 -4.60
N ALA A 37 0.33 6.90 -4.90
CA ALA A 37 -0.67 5.83 -5.00
C ALA A 37 -0.27 4.72 -5.99
N ASN A 38 0.57 4.99 -6.99
CA ASN A 38 1.09 3.98 -7.91
C ASN A 38 1.99 2.94 -7.22
N VAL A 39 2.74 3.35 -6.19
CA VAL A 39 3.57 2.45 -5.39
C VAL A 39 2.69 1.52 -4.57
N ILE A 40 1.66 2.09 -3.92
CA ILE A 40 0.67 1.34 -3.15
C ILE A 40 -0.12 0.41 -4.06
N ARG A 41 -0.53 0.87 -5.24
CA ARG A 41 -1.22 0.05 -6.24
C ARG A 41 -0.39 -1.14 -6.70
N LYS A 42 0.93 -0.97 -6.91
CA LYS A 42 1.82 -2.10 -7.22
C LYS A 42 1.94 -3.09 -6.07
N LEU A 43 2.08 -2.59 -4.84
CA LEU A 43 2.13 -3.43 -3.63
C LEU A 43 0.82 -4.17 -3.43
N MET A 44 -0.31 -3.48 -3.61
CA MET A 44 -1.64 -4.06 -3.49
C MET A 44 -1.97 -5.00 -4.62
N ILE A 45 -1.51 -4.81 -5.85
CA ILE A 45 -1.68 -5.86 -6.87
C ILE A 45 -0.93 -7.14 -6.47
N ALA A 46 0.20 -7.04 -5.76
CA ALA A 46 0.90 -8.20 -5.21
C ALA A 46 0.17 -8.83 -4.01
N VAL A 47 -0.52 -8.04 -3.18
CA VAL A 47 -1.22 -8.51 -1.95
C VAL A 47 -2.70 -8.84 -2.17
N ALA A 48 -3.40 -8.19 -3.10
CA ALA A 48 -4.84 -8.31 -3.33
C ALA A 48 -5.24 -9.66 -3.92
N ARG A 49 -4.30 -10.44 -4.47
CA ARG A 49 -4.51 -11.88 -4.72
C ARG A 49 -4.90 -12.65 -3.45
N PHE A 50 -4.62 -12.11 -2.27
CA PHE A 50 -4.94 -12.69 -0.98
C PHE A 50 -6.28 -12.21 -0.41
N VAL A 51 -6.76 -11.01 -0.79
CA VAL A 51 -7.92 -10.35 -0.14
C VAL A 51 -9.25 -10.64 -0.86
N HIS A 52 -9.22 -11.22 -2.06
CA HIS A 52 -10.46 -11.65 -2.76
C HIS A 52 -11.03 -13.00 -2.27
N GLN A 53 -10.48 -13.57 -1.20
CA GLN A 53 -10.92 -14.83 -0.56
C GLN A 53 -11.82 -14.58 0.67
N GLU A 54 -12.27 -13.34 0.93
CA GLU A 54 -13.09 -13.01 2.11
C GLU A 54 -14.43 -12.34 1.75
N SER A 55 -15.18 -12.94 0.82
CA SER A 55 -16.61 -12.66 0.67
C SER A 55 -17.43 -13.93 0.53
#